data_AF-A0A353VWQ9-F1
#
_entry.id   AF-A0A353VWQ9-F1
#
_cell.length_a   1.000
_cell.length_b   1.000
_cell.length_c   1.000
_cell.angle_alpha   90.00
_cell.angle_beta   90.00
_cell.angle_gamma   90.00
#
_symmetry.space_group_name_H-M   'P 1'
#
loop_
_entity.id
_entity.type
_entity.pdbx_description
1 polymer ?
#
loop_
_entity_poly.entity_id
_entity_poly.type
_entity_poly.pdbx_seq_one_letter_code
_entity_poly.pdbx_strand_id
1 'polypeptide(L)'
;GMAVDANVLIFERIREEIRNGNSPQASIHAGYEKAFSTIADANITTLIAAIMLLSFGTGPIQGFAVTLSLGIICSMFTAIMVTRGLVNLIYGGRNLKKLTI
;
A
#
# COMPACT_ATOMS: atom_id res chain seq x y z
N GLY A 1 -8.31 9.22 7.77
CA GLY A 1 -7.59 8.62 8.91
C GLY A 1 -6.41 7.83 8.41
N MET A 2 -6.65 6.60 7.94
CA MET A 2 -5.63 5.62 7.52
C MET A 2 -4.50 6.13 6.62
N ALA A 3 -4.79 6.98 5.63
CA ALA A 3 -3.75 7.50 4.73
C ALA A 3 -2.76 8.44 5.42
N VAL A 4 -3.21 9.19 6.44
CA VAL A 4 -2.35 10.06 7.24
C VAL A 4 -1.58 9.22 8.28
N ASP A 5 -2.26 8.25 8.90
CA ASP A 5 -1.63 7.32 9.85
C ASP A 5 -0.49 6.52 9.20
N ALA A 6 -0.70 6.09 7.96
CA ALA A 6 0.33 5.41 7.18
C ALA A 6 1.57 6.28 6.91
N ASN A 7 1.36 7.57 6.62
CA ASN A 7 2.46 8.49 6.36
C ASN A 7 3.25 8.81 7.64
N VAL A 8 2.55 8.93 8.77
CA VAL A 8 3.17 9.07 10.09
C VAL A 8 3.97 7.81 10.45
N LEU A 9 3.42 6.61 10.21
CA LEU A 9 4.09 5.33 10.46
C LEU A 9 5.38 5.19 9.64
N ILE A 10 5.37 5.57 8.35
CA ILE A 10 6.57 5.61 7.50
C ILE A 10 7.63 6.51 8.12
N PHE A 11 7.24 7.73 8.50
CA PHE A 11 8.17 8.71 9.06
C PHE A 11 8.76 8.27 10.39
N GLU A 12 7.94 7.69 11.27
CA GLU A 12 8.42 7.11 12.52
C GLU A 12 9.40 5.97 12.26
N ARG A 13 9.09 5.07 11.33
CA ARG A 13 9.96 3.93 11.05
C ARG A 13 11.29 4.33 10.42
N ILE A 14 11.27 5.30 9.50
CA ILE A 14 12.50 5.88 8.92
C ILE A 14 13.34 6.52 10.03
N ARG A 15 12.71 7.28 10.94
CA ARG A 15 13.40 7.93 12.07
C ARG A 15 13.99 6.91 13.05
N GLU A 16 13.31 5.79 13.26
CA GLU A 16 13.76 4.69 14.10
C GLU A 16 14.97 3.95 13.47
N GLU A 17 14.92 3.65 12.18
CA GLU A 17 16.03 3.00 11.45
C GLU A 17 17.27 3.91 11.37
N ILE A 18 17.10 5.22 11.17
CA ILE A 18 18.20 6.21 11.26
C ILE A 18 18.83 6.20 12.66
N ARG A 19 18.01 6.11 13.72
CA ARG A 19 18.50 6.05 15.11
C ARG A 19 19.23 4.73 15.42
N ASN A 20 18.88 3.64 14.74
CA ASN A 20 19.57 2.35 14.82
C ASN A 20 20.88 2.29 14.02
N GLY A 21 21.29 3.40 13.38
CA GLY A 21 22.58 3.50 12.68
C GLY A 21 22.57 3.05 11.22
N ASN A 22 21.40 2.77 10.64
CA ASN A 22 21.29 2.49 9.21
C ASN A 22 21.52 3.75 8.36
N SER A 23 22.10 3.57 7.17
CA SER A 23 22.33 4.69 6.25
C SER A 23 20.97 5.32 5.87
N PRO A 24 20.87 6.67 5.78
CA PRO A 24 19.59 7.32 5.54
C PRO A 24 18.86 6.81 4.28
N GLN A 25 19.62 6.48 3.24
CA GLN A 25 19.08 5.91 2.00
C GLN A 25 18.49 4.51 2.19
N ALA A 26 19.18 3.62 2.92
CA ALA A 26 18.68 2.27 3.19
C ALA A 26 17.45 2.29 4.10
N SER A 27 17.44 3.17 5.11
CA SER A 27 16.31 3.37 6.03
C SER A 27 15.06 3.87 5.29
N ILE A 28 15.21 4.79 4.33
CA ILE A 28 14.09 5.28 3.51
C ILE A 28 13.54 4.16 2.64
N HIS A 29 14.40 3.39 1.98
CA HIS A 29 13.96 2.30 1.09
C HIS A 29 13.21 1.21 1.87
N ALA A 30 13.80 0.73 2.97
CA ALA A 30 13.19 -0.28 3.83
C ALA A 30 11.89 0.21 4.51
N GLY A 31 11.85 1.49 4.89
CA GLY A 31 10.65 2.12 5.46
C GLY A 31 9.50 2.18 4.45
N TYR A 32 9.78 2.56 3.20
CA TYR A 32 8.78 2.60 2.14
C TYR A 32 8.25 1.21 1.76
N GLU A 33 9.13 0.22 1.62
CA GLU A 33 8.75 -1.14 1.25
C GLU A 33 7.82 -1.78 2.30
N LYS A 34 8.22 -1.70 3.58
CA LYS A 34 7.41 -2.26 4.68
C LYS A 34 6.09 -1.53 4.84
N ALA A 35 6.10 -0.20 4.81
CA ALA A 35 4.87 0.56 4.96
C ALA A 35 3.92 0.37 3.79
N PHE A 36 4.43 0.21 2.56
CA PHE A 36 3.59 -0.11 1.41
C PHE A 36 2.84 -1.43 1.64
N SER A 37 3.51 -2.45 2.18
CA SER A 37 2.86 -3.71 2.58
C SER A 37 1.77 -3.48 3.63
N THR A 38 2.06 -2.72 4.68
CA THR A 38 1.08 -2.41 5.74
C THR A 38 -0.14 -1.65 5.20
N ILE A 39 0.08 -0.71 4.29
CA ILE A 39 -1.00 0.04 3.61
C ILE A 39 -1.83 -0.90 2.74
N ALA A 40 -1.19 -1.81 2.01
CA ALA A 40 -1.89 -2.80 1.20
C ALA A 40 -2.79 -3.70 2.07
N ASP A 41 -2.27 -4.23 3.19
CA ASP A 41 -3.03 -5.06 4.13
C ASP A 41 -4.21 -4.31 4.77
N ALA A 42 -4.01 -3.04 5.12
CA ALA A 42 -5.07 -2.17 5.60
C ALA A 42 -6.20 -1.98 4.56
N ASN A 43 -5.85 -1.77 3.29
CA ASN A 43 -6.84 -1.64 2.21
C ASN A 43 -7.56 -2.97 1.95
N ILE A 44 -6.87 -4.11 2.01
CA ILE A 44 -7.46 -5.44 1.88
C ILE A 44 -8.48 -5.70 3.01
N THR A 45 -8.12 -5.38 4.26
CA THR A 45 -9.03 -5.55 5.41
C THR A 45 -10.27 -4.67 5.27
N THR A 46 -10.08 -3.44 4.75
CA THR A 46 -11.18 -2.52 4.47
C THR A 46 -12.08 -3.03 3.35
N LEU A 47 -11.52 -3.69 2.33
CA LEU A 47 -12.28 -4.32 1.26
C LEU A 47 -13.16 -5.45 1.82
N ILE A 48 -12.62 -6.28 2.72
CA ILE A 48 -13.38 -7.35 3.40
C ILE A 48 -14.53 -6.73 4.19
N ALA A 49 -14.27 -5.66 4.95
CA ALA A 49 -15.33 -4.93 5.66
C ALA A 49 -16.39 -4.36 4.71
N ALA A 50 -15.99 -3.82 3.55
CA ALA A 50 -16.92 -3.30 2.54
C ALA A 50 -17.81 -4.41 1.95
N ILE A 51 -17.26 -5.60 1.71
CA ILE A 51 -18.03 -6.79 1.27
C ILE A 51 -19.03 -7.23 2.34
N MET A 52 -18.63 -7.21 3.61
CA MET A 52 -19.53 -7.49 4.72
C MET A 52 -20.66 -6.45 4.81
N LEU A 53 -20.35 -5.16 4.63
CA LEU A 53 -21.34 -4.09 4.59
C LEU A 53 -22.28 -4.18 3.38
N LEU A 54 -21.82 -4.69 2.24
CA LEU A 54 -22.67 -4.96 1.08
C LEU A 54 -23.65 -6.12 1.34
N SER A 55 -23.18 -7.15 2.05
CA SER A 55 -23.94 -8.38 2.32
C SER A 55 -24.96 -8.21 3.45
N PHE A 56 -24.61 -7.44 4.49
CA PHE A 56 -25.44 -7.26 5.68
C PHE A 56 -26.04 -5.85 5.81
N GLY A 57 -25.60 -4.87 5.02
CA GLY A 57 -26.08 -3.49 5.09
C GLY A 57 -27.36 -3.28 4.28
N THR A 58 -28.26 -2.45 4.81
CA THR A 58 -29.53 -2.09 4.14
C THR A 58 -29.61 -0.58 3.89
N GLY A 59 -30.20 -0.19 2.75
CA GLY A 59 -30.48 1.21 2.43
C GLY A 59 -29.20 2.04 2.20
N PRO A 60 -28.96 3.12 2.97
CA PRO A 60 -27.81 4.02 2.76
C PRO A 60 -26.44 3.34 2.90
N ILE A 61 -26.33 2.34 3.77
CA ILE A 61 -25.07 1.64 4.07
C ILE A 61 -24.57 0.84 2.86
N GLN A 62 -25.50 0.28 2.08
CA GLN A 62 -25.17 -0.43 0.84
C GLN A 62 -24.58 0.50 -0.21
N GLY A 63 -25.16 1.70 -0.41
CA GLY A 63 -24.64 2.71 -1.33
C GLY A 63 -23.25 3.22 -0.93
N PHE A 64 -23.02 3.41 0.37
CA PHE A 64 -21.69 3.71 0.90
C PHE A 64 -20.69 2.59 0.63
N ALA A 65 -21.07 1.34 0.88
CA ALA A 65 -20.20 0.19 0.68
C ALA A 65 -19.84 -0.06 -0.79
N VAL A 66 -20.75 0.21 -1.74
CA VAL A 66 -20.45 0.19 -3.19
C VAL A 66 -19.36 1.22 -3.52
N THR A 67 -19.53 2.46 -3.07
CA THR A 67 -18.59 3.56 -3.36
C THR A 67 -17.22 3.28 -2.75
N LEU A 68 -17.19 2.78 -1.51
CA LEU A 68 -15.97 2.38 -0.81
C LEU A 68 -15.25 1.25 -1.55
N SER A 69 -15.98 0.21 -1.96
CA SER A 69 -15.42 -0.93 -2.69
C SER A 69 -14.81 -0.51 -4.03
N LEU A 70 -15.54 0.31 -4.81
CA LEU A 70 -15.05 0.86 -6.08
C LEU A 70 -13.80 1.72 -5.89
N GLY A 71 -13.77 2.56 -4.85
CA GLY A 71 -12.62 3.39 -4.52
C GLY A 71 -11.37 2.57 -4.19
N ILE A 72 -11.52 1.51 -3.39
CA ILE A 72 -10.40 0.63 -3.03
C ILE A 72 -9.92 -0.15 -4.25
N ILE A 73 -10.81 -0.72 -5.06
CA ILE A 73 -10.42 -1.47 -6.27
C ILE A 73 -9.66 -0.56 -7.24
N CYS A 74 -10.14 0.65 -7.48
CA CYS A 74 -9.47 1.61 -8.37
C CYS A 74 -8.11 2.04 -7.82
N SER A 75 -8.01 2.26 -6.50
CA SER A 75 -6.76 2.59 -5.81
C SER A 75 -5.76 1.43 -5.85
N MET A 76 -6.19 0.20 -5.58
CA MET A 76 -5.34 -1.00 -5.66
C MET A 76 -4.89 -1.27 -7.09
N PHE A 77 -5.77 -1.11 -8.08
CA PHE A 77 -5.39 -1.23 -9.48
C PHE A 77 -4.34 -0.21 -9.87
N THR A 78 -4.53 1.05 -9.45
CA THR A 78 -3.54 2.11 -9.63
C THR A 78 -2.24 1.76 -8.93
N ALA A 79 -2.27 1.28 -7.68
CA ALA A 79 -1.08 0.87 -6.95
C ALA A 79 -0.35 -0.30 -7.63
N ILE A 80 -1.05 -1.31 -8.13
CA ILE A 80 -0.41 -2.44 -8.83
C ILE A 80 0.17 -2.00 -10.17
N MET A 81 -0.57 -1.21 -10.96
CA MET A 81 -0.11 -0.71 -12.26
C MET A 81 1.02 0.32 -12.11
N VAL A 82 0.95 1.20 -11.11
CA VAL A 82 1.99 2.18 -10.81
C VAL A 82 3.21 1.48 -10.22
N THR A 83 3.07 0.53 -9.29
CA THR A 83 4.22 -0.19 -8.76
C THR A 83 4.87 -1.06 -9.84
N ARG A 84 4.11 -1.77 -10.68
CA ARG A 84 4.68 -2.48 -11.85
C ARG A 84 5.27 -1.52 -12.87
N GLY A 85 4.64 -0.38 -13.13
CA GLY A 85 5.10 0.63 -14.06
C GLY A 85 6.36 1.34 -13.56
N LEU A 86 6.46 1.64 -12.28
CA LEU A 86 7.60 2.26 -11.63
C LEU A 86 8.77 1.27 -11.54
N VAL A 87 8.50 0.03 -11.16
CA VAL A 87 9.51 -1.05 -11.18
C VAL A 87 9.98 -1.28 -12.61
N ASN A 88 9.10 -1.34 -13.60
CA ASN A 88 9.48 -1.49 -15.01
C ASN A 88 10.12 -0.23 -15.60
N LEU A 89 9.82 0.97 -15.12
CA LEU A 89 10.48 2.20 -15.56
C LEU A 89 11.89 2.31 -14.97
N ILE A 90 12.06 1.90 -13.71
CA ILE A 90 13.34 1.92 -13.00
C ILE A 90 14.24 0.74 -13.42
N TYR A 91 13.67 -0.44 -13.69
CA TYR A 91 14.41 -1.67 -14.03
C TYR A 91 14.27 -2.14 -15.49
N GLY A 92 13.33 -1.63 -16.27
CA GLY A 92 12.99 -2.12 -17.62
C GLY A 92 14.01 -1.82 -18.72
N GLY A 93 15.17 -1.27 -18.36
CA GLY A 93 16.35 -1.23 -19.22
C GLY A 93 17.28 -2.46 -19.08
N ARG A 94 17.03 -3.39 -18.14
CA ARG A 94 17.86 -4.59 -17.96
C ARG A 94 17.04 -5.87 -17.94
N ASN A 95 17.32 -6.74 -18.92
CA ASN A 95 16.92 -8.14 -18.96
C ASN A 95 17.44 -8.88 -17.71
N LEU A 96 16.67 -8.89 -16.63
CA LEU A 96 17.00 -9.67 -15.44
C LEU A 96 16.48 -11.09 -15.59
N LYS A 97 17.25 -11.87 -16.36
CA LYS A 97 17.08 -13.31 -16.61
C LYS A 97 17.51 -14.19 -15.42
N LYS A 98 17.79 -13.62 -14.24
CA LYS A 98 18.14 -14.38 -13.04
C LYS A 98 17.88 -13.56 -11.78
N LEU A 99 16.97 -14.05 -10.96
CA LEU A 99 16.90 -13.74 -9.53
C LEU A 99 17.97 -14.60 -8.86
N THR A 100 18.97 -13.98 -8.25
CA THR A 100 19.87 -14.70 -7.35
C THR A 100 19.43 -14.39 -5.94
N ILE A 101 19.15 -15.48 -5.24
CA ILE A 101 18.90 -15.66 -3.80
C ILE A 101 19.85 -14.82 -2.94
#